data_AF-A0A4V2DW46-F1
#
_entry.id   AF-A0A4V2DW46-F1
#
_cell.length_a   1.000
_cell.length_b   1.000
_cell.length_c   1.000
_cell.angle_alpha   90.00
_cell.angle_beta   90.00
_cell.angle_gamma   90.00
#
_symmetry.space_group_name_H-M   'P 1'
#
loop_
_entity.id
_entity.type
_entity.pdbx_description
1 polymer ?
#
loop_
_entity_poly.entity_id
_entity_poly.type
_entity_poly.pdbx_seq_one_letter_code
_entity_poly.pdbx_strand_id
1 'polypeptide(L)' 'MDSIDEQILKLLTEDSRLTHKEIGKAVHMSGQAVGVRINQMISKGIIEK' A
#
# COMPACT_ATOMS: atom_id res chain seq x y z
N MET A 1 6.25 -0.51 -10.94
CA MET A 1 5.10 -0.06 -10.13
C MET A 1 3.88 -0.33 -10.98
N ASP A 2 2.85 -0.96 -10.44
CA ASP A 2 1.58 -1.18 -11.14
C ASP A 2 0.48 -0.24 -10.60
N SER A 3 -0.71 -0.29 -11.22
CA SER A 3 -1.84 0.56 -10.82
C SER A 3 -2.35 0.29 -9.40
N ILE A 4 -2.04 -0.88 -8.83
CA ILE A 4 -2.36 -1.21 -7.44
C ILE A 4 -1.39 -0.51 -6.51
N ASP A 5 -0.08 -0.57 -6.80
CA ASP A 5 0.94 0.14 -6.05
C ASP A 5 0.62 1.66 -5.98
N GLU A 6 0.21 2.25 -7.11
CA GLU A 6 -0.23 3.65 -7.20
C GLU A 6 -1.43 3.96 -6.29
N GLN A 7 -2.45 3.09 -6.28
CA GLN A 7 -3.61 3.26 -5.42
C GLN A 7 -3.25 3.14 -3.93
N ILE A 8 -2.39 2.19 -3.58
CA ILE A 8 -1.89 2.02 -2.20
C ILE A 8 -1.14 3.28 -1.76
N LEU A 9 -0.24 3.80 -2.60
CA LEU A 9 0.50 5.03 -2.31
C LEU A 9 -0.42 6.24 -2.14
N LYS A 10 -1.43 6.37 -3.00
CA LYS A 10 -2.43 7.45 -2.89
C LYS A 10 -3.17 7.37 -1.56
N LEU A 11 -3.65 6.21 -1.17
CA LEU A 11 -4.36 6.00 0.10
C LEU A 11 -3.46 6.30 1.31
N LEU A 12 -2.20 5.85 1.29
CA LEU A 12 -1.22 6.14 2.34
C LEU A 12 -0.86 7.63 2.43
N THR A 13 -0.89 8.35 1.30
CA THR A 13 -0.64 9.80 1.24
C THR A 13 -1.85 10.58 1.76
N GLU A 14 -3.07 10.10 1.49
CA GLU A 14 -4.32 10.71 1.98
C GLU A 14 -4.53 10.46 3.48
N ASP A 15 -4.29 9.24 3.97
CA ASP A 15 -4.30 8.91 5.39
C ASP A 15 -3.29 7.79 5.71
N SER A 16 -2.14 8.17 6.25
CA SER A 16 -1.06 7.24 6.60
C SER A 16 -1.36 6.34 7.79
N ARG A 17 -2.47 6.56 8.51
CA ARG A 17 -2.90 5.73 9.64
C ARG A 17 -3.74 4.53 9.22
N LEU A 18 -4.09 4.44 7.93
CA LEU A 18 -4.86 3.32 7.39
C LEU A 18 -4.11 2.00 7.62
N THR A 19 -4.82 1.03 8.16
CA THR A 19 -4.29 -0.32 8.29
C THR A 19 -4.23 -1.01 6.93
N HIS A 20 -3.32 -1.98 6.77
CA HIS A 20 -3.26 -2.76 5.52
C HIS A 20 -4.60 -3.43 5.16
N LYS A 21 -5.42 -3.78 6.16
CA LYS A 21 -6.75 -4.36 5.97
C LYS A 21 -7.72 -3.35 5.32
N GLU A 22 -7.70 -2.10 5.78
CA GLU A 22 -8.53 -1.02 5.23
C GLU A 22 -8.11 -0.67 3.81
N ILE A 23 -6.80 -0.55 3.58
CA ILE A 23 -6.24 -0.33 2.24
C ILE A 23 -6.64 -1.50 1.32
N GLY A 24 -6.48 -2.74 1.78
CA GLY A 24 -6.89 -3.93 1.02
C GLY A 24 -8.36 -3.91 0.63
N LYS A 25 -9.25 -3.51 1.55
CA LYS A 25 -10.68 -3.35 1.24
C LYS A 25 -10.91 -2.30 0.16
N ALA A 26 -10.18 -1.19 0.17
CA ALA A 26 -10.30 -0.12 -0.82
C ALA A 26 -9.76 -0.51 -2.21
N VAL A 27 -8.69 -1.30 -2.28
CA VAL A 27 -8.07 -1.75 -3.55
C VAL A 27 -8.49 -3.16 -3.98
N HIS A 28 -9.54 -3.72 -3.37
CA HIS A 28 -10.05 -5.07 -3.63
C HIS A 28 -9.01 -6.20 -3.48
N MET A 29 -8.15 -6.10 -2.46
CA MET A 29 -7.13 -7.08 -2.11
C MET A 29 -7.23 -7.51 -0.64
N SER A 30 -6.55 -8.61 -0.30
CA SER A 30 -6.33 -8.94 1.11
C SER A 30 -5.33 -7.97 1.74
N GLY A 31 -5.49 -7.68 3.03
CA GLY A 31 -4.53 -6.83 3.75
C GLY A 31 -3.12 -7.43 3.79
N GLN A 32 -3.00 -8.76 3.75
CA GLN A 32 -1.70 -9.43 3.65
C GLN A 32 -1.00 -9.10 2.31
N ALA A 33 -1.72 -9.14 1.20
CA ALA A 33 -1.16 -8.83 -0.11
C ALA A 33 -0.72 -7.37 -0.20
N VAL A 34 -1.48 -6.44 0.39
CA VAL A 34 -1.09 -5.03 0.52
C VAL A 34 0.20 -4.89 1.35
N GLY A 35 0.32 -5.61 2.46
CA GLY A 35 1.54 -5.57 3.27
C GLY A 35 2.78 -6.03 2.51
N VAL A 36 2.67 -7.09 1.69
CA VAL A 36 3.76 -7.55 0.81
C VAL A 36 4.15 -6.46 -0.18
N ARG A 37 3.17 -5.80 -0.80
CA ARG A 37 3.38 -4.71 -1.76
C ARG A 37 4.08 -3.51 -1.13
N ILE A 38 3.63 -3.08 0.04
CA ILE A 38 4.26 -1.98 0.80
C ILE A 38 5.72 -2.33 1.14
N ASN A 39 5.98 -3.54 1.65
CA ASN A 39 7.34 -3.98 1.94
C ASN A 39 8.23 -3.99 0.68
N GLN A 40 7.70 -4.44 -0.45
CA GLN A 40 8.42 -4.38 -1.73
C GLN A 40 8.71 -2.94 -2.17
N MET A 41 7.79 -2.00 -1.96
CA MET A 41 8.00 -0.58 -2.26
C MET A 41 9.06 0.04 -1.34
N ILE A 42 9.07 -0.30 -0.05
CA ILE A 42 10.12 0.12 0.89
C ILE A 42 11.47 -0.44 0.47
N SER A 43 11.56 -1.75 0.16
CA SER A 43 12.82 -2.37 -0.30
C SER A 43 13.35 -1.78 -1.61
N LYS A 44 12.48 -1.23 -2.44
CA LYS A 44 12.85 -0.53 -3.69
C LYS A 44 13.19 0.95 -3.48
N GLY A 45 13.05 1.48 -2.26
CA GLY A 45 13.24 2.91 -1.96
C GLY A 45 12.14 3.82 -2.50
N ILE A 46 10.95 3.28 -2.78
CA ILE A 46 9.78 4.06 -3.24
C ILE A 46 9.05 4.69 -2.05
N ILE A 47 8.94 3.95 -0.94
CA ILE A 47 8.42 4.45 0.33
C ILE A 47 9.60 4.62 1.28
N GLU A 48 9.79 5.84 1.77
CA GLU A 48 10.71 6.14 2.86
C GLU A 48 10.00 6.08 4.20
N LYS A 49 10.75 5.80 5.26
CA LYS A 49 10.23 5.61 6.61
C LYS A 49 10.20 6.90 7.41
#